data_AF-A0A7X6VUW5-F1
#
_entry.id   AF-A0A7X6VUW5-F1
#
_cell.length_a   1.000
_cell.length_b   1.000
_cell.length_c   1.000
_cell.angle_alpha   90.00
_cell.angle_beta   90.00
_cell.angle_gamma   90.00
#
_symmetry.space_group_name_H-M   'P 1'
#
loop_
_entity.id
_entity.type
_entity.pdbx_description
1 polymer ?
#
loop_
_entity_poly.entity_id
_entity_poly.type
_entity_poly.pdbx_seq_one_letter_code
_entity_poly.pdbx_strand_id
1 'polypeptide(L)'
;MAIDSIDSIKRRMIRNASRIWGYSDVQDINSFDPVLNLIFGALAEEIRNVSREIYNSDARIIEKLLDVLFSKNMFTHFPAHAIANAISFRPRSSINEFYRFYFTKNIVKDEGRGEQTERKNIWFTPTGTFTIFNGEMKYLLFGKDLYEINGRFKDVIAVKSSFEEGSLSKLVLGVRLHPLVDMLDGLSIYFSFKNISADDRFFDAIQSAKWKINGQKVSFREAFLSSKQQFEKLVHESQSLFSDT
;
A
#
# COMPACT_ATOMS: atom_id res chain seq x y z
N MET A 1 8.27 5.19 32.21
CA MET A 1 8.34 5.54 33.65
C MET A 1 6.91 5.81 34.10
N ALA A 2 6.42 5.16 35.16
CA ALA A 2 5.03 5.34 35.60
C ALA A 2 4.84 6.72 36.24
N ILE A 3 3.70 7.37 36.01
CA ILE A 3 3.35 8.63 36.69
C ILE A 3 3.09 8.32 38.16
N ASP A 4 3.85 8.95 39.06
CA ASP A 4 3.69 8.79 40.50
C ASP A 4 2.30 9.25 40.97
N SER A 5 1.72 8.55 41.94
CA SER A 5 0.46 8.97 42.59
C SER A 5 0.67 10.21 43.47
N ILE A 6 -0.39 11.01 43.68
CA ILE A 6 -0.34 12.19 44.56
C ILE A 6 0.19 11.80 45.94
N ASP A 7 -0.31 10.70 46.51
CA ASP A 7 0.08 10.25 47.84
C ASP A 7 1.55 9.86 47.92
N SER A 8 2.10 9.28 46.85
CA SER A 8 3.54 8.97 46.77
C SER A 8 4.38 10.25 46.75
N ILE A 9 3.99 11.22 45.92
CA ILE A 9 4.66 12.53 45.84
C ILE A 9 4.60 13.25 47.18
N LYS A 10 3.41 13.28 47.81
CA LYS A 10 3.17 13.90 49.10
C LYS A 10 3.99 13.25 50.21
N ARG A 11 4.03 11.92 50.29
CA ARG A 11 4.89 11.20 51.26
C ARG A 11 6.37 11.51 51.06
N ARG A 12 6.85 11.66 49.82
CA ARG A 12 8.22 12.06 49.52
C ARG A 12 8.51 13.50 49.93
N MET A 13 7.58 14.42 49.67
CA MET A 13 7.69 15.82 50.10
C MET A 13 7.83 15.92 51.62
N ILE A 14 6.98 15.20 52.35
CA ILE A 14 6.98 15.21 53.81
C ILE A 14 8.26 14.60 54.36
N ARG A 15 8.70 13.46 53.82
CA ARG A 15 10.00 12.87 54.19
C ARG A 15 11.17 13.85 53.98
N ASN A 16 11.17 14.57 52.87
CA ASN A 16 12.20 15.57 52.58
C ASN A 16 12.12 16.77 53.53
N ALA A 17 10.91 17.27 53.81
CA ALA A 17 10.70 18.38 54.74
C ALA A 17 11.11 18.02 56.17
N SER A 18 10.71 16.84 56.67
CA SER A 18 11.10 16.32 57.98
C SER A 18 12.62 16.24 58.15
N ARG A 19 13.32 15.80 57.09
CA ARG A 19 14.78 15.75 57.07
C ARG A 19 15.42 17.14 57.11
N ILE A 20 14.87 18.11 56.37
CA ILE A 20 15.36 19.51 56.36
C ILE A 20 15.13 20.16 57.72
N TRP A 21 14.00 19.87 58.38
CA TRP A 21 13.66 20.40 59.70
C TRP A 21 14.35 19.67 60.86
N GLY A 22 15.17 18.65 60.59
CA GLY A 22 16.00 17.99 61.61
C GLY A 22 15.25 16.97 62.47
N TYR A 23 14.10 16.46 62.02
CA TYR A 23 13.41 15.37 62.70
C TYR A 23 14.13 14.03 62.46
N SER A 24 14.42 13.30 63.55
CA SER A 24 15.16 12.03 63.55
C SER A 24 14.42 10.89 62.85
N ASP A 25 13.09 10.93 62.88
CA ASP A 25 12.20 9.93 62.28
C ASP A 25 11.25 10.57 61.25
N VAL A 26 10.81 9.77 60.28
CA VAL A 26 9.78 10.18 59.31
C VAL A 26 8.44 10.28 60.05
N GLN A 27 8.16 11.48 60.55
CA GLN A 27 6.90 11.88 61.16
C GLN A 27 5.70 11.49 60.26
N ASP A 28 4.65 10.90 60.84
CA ASP A 28 3.42 10.56 60.11
C ASP A 28 2.76 11.84 59.59
N ILE A 29 2.08 11.77 58.44
CA ILE A 29 1.34 12.87 57.80
C ILE A 29 0.40 13.59 58.79
N ASN A 30 -0.13 12.85 59.76
CA ASN A 30 -1.10 13.33 60.73
C ASN A 30 -0.48 14.07 61.94
N SER A 31 0.85 14.08 62.05
CA SER A 31 1.57 14.78 63.13
C SER A 31 1.84 16.25 62.84
N PHE A 32 1.65 16.67 61.59
CA PHE A 32 1.82 18.06 61.15
C PHE A 32 0.50 18.83 61.22
N ASP A 33 0.62 20.15 61.32
CA ASP A 33 -0.53 21.07 61.23
C ASP A 33 -1.40 20.75 59.99
N PRO A 34 -2.74 20.66 60.13
CA PRO A 34 -3.65 20.46 59.01
C PRO A 34 -3.44 21.42 57.82
N VAL A 35 -2.99 22.65 58.07
CA VAL A 35 -2.65 23.62 57.01
C VAL A 35 -1.45 23.16 56.19
N LEU A 36 -0.41 22.61 56.82
CA LEU A 36 0.73 22.03 56.10
C LEU A 36 0.29 20.84 55.25
N ASN A 37 -0.64 20.03 55.75
CA ASN A 37 -1.19 18.90 55.01
C ASN A 37 -1.95 19.33 53.74
N LEU A 38 -2.67 20.45 53.80
CA LEU A 38 -3.32 21.08 52.65
C LEU A 38 -2.30 21.62 51.65
N ILE A 39 -1.27 22.32 52.12
CA ILE A 39 -0.19 22.86 51.27
C ILE A 39 0.54 21.72 50.56
N PHE A 40 0.95 20.68 51.28
CA PHE A 40 1.58 19.50 50.67
C PHE A 40 0.64 18.77 49.71
N GLY A 41 -0.67 18.75 49.97
CA GLY A 41 -1.66 18.21 49.04
C GLY A 41 -1.73 18.98 47.73
N ALA A 42 -1.90 20.31 47.81
CA ALA A 42 -1.96 21.18 46.65
C ALA A 42 -0.65 21.16 45.84
N LEU A 43 0.50 21.21 46.52
CA LEU A 43 1.80 21.12 45.86
C LEU A 43 2.02 19.76 45.19
N ALA A 44 1.63 18.66 45.83
CA ALA A 44 1.74 17.33 45.23
C ALA A 44 0.86 17.19 43.97
N GLU A 45 -0.31 17.82 43.96
CA GLU A 45 -1.17 17.89 42.79
C GLU A 45 -0.56 18.70 41.65
N GLU A 46 0.00 19.88 41.93
CA GLU A 46 0.68 20.71 40.94
C GLU A 46 1.92 20.01 40.36
N ILE A 47 2.75 19.37 41.20
CA ILE A 47 3.91 18.61 40.70
C ILE A 47 3.48 17.44 39.81
N ARG A 48 2.39 16.75 40.17
CA ARG A 48 1.85 15.68 39.34
C ARG A 48 1.36 16.22 38.00
N ASN A 49 0.70 17.37 37.98
CA ASN A 49 0.23 18.00 36.74
C ASN A 49 1.39 18.38 35.82
N VAL A 50 2.47 18.97 36.37
CA VAL A 50 3.70 19.27 35.62
C VAL A 50 4.34 17.98 35.07
N SER A 51 4.44 16.93 35.89
CA SER A 51 4.99 15.63 35.46
C SER A 51 4.18 15.02 34.31
N ARG A 52 2.84 15.13 34.37
CA ARG A 52 1.96 14.70 33.28
C ARG A 52 2.20 15.52 32.01
N GLU A 53 2.38 16.83 32.12
CA GLU A 53 2.63 17.70 30.97
C GLU A 53 3.98 17.42 30.31
N ILE A 54 5.01 17.10 31.09
CA ILE A 54 6.30 16.62 30.59
C ILE A 54 6.11 15.32 29.82
N TYR A 55 5.40 14.34 30.39
CA TYR A 55 5.14 13.06 29.73
C TYR A 55 4.38 13.22 28.41
N ASN A 56 3.36 14.09 28.40
CA ASN A 56 2.63 14.42 27.18
C ASN A 56 3.51 15.15 26.15
N SER A 57 4.48 15.93 26.62
CA SER A 57 5.45 16.61 25.75
C SER A 57 6.45 15.64 25.14
N ASP A 58 6.94 14.66 25.88
CA ASP A 58 7.79 13.59 25.35
C ASP A 58 7.09 12.84 24.20
N ALA A 59 5.81 12.50 24.36
CA ALA A 59 5.01 11.87 23.31
C ALA A 59 4.92 12.77 22.06
N ARG A 60 4.62 14.05 22.23
CA ARG A 60 4.56 15.03 21.12
C ARG A 60 5.92 15.25 20.45
N ILE A 61 7.02 15.21 21.21
CA ILE A 61 8.38 15.31 20.65
C ILE A 61 8.70 14.08 19.81
N ILE A 62 8.33 12.88 20.28
CA ILE A 62 8.50 11.65 19.52
C ILE A 62 7.69 11.72 18.22
N GLU A 63 6.43 12.13 18.26
CA GLU A 63 5.61 12.32 17.04
C GLU A 63 6.26 13.30 16.06
N LYS A 64 6.72 14.46 16.54
CA LYS A 64 7.42 15.43 15.69
C LYS A 64 8.73 14.89 15.12
N LEU A 65 9.47 14.11 15.90
CA LEU A 65 10.69 13.46 15.44
C LEU A 65 10.36 12.42 14.35
N LEU A 66 9.31 11.63 14.55
CA LEU A 66 8.83 10.69 13.54
C LEU A 66 8.40 11.41 12.27
N ASP A 67 7.70 12.55 12.36
CA ASP A 67 7.31 13.37 11.20
C ASP A 67 8.52 13.95 10.43
N VAL A 68 9.63 14.24 11.12
CA VAL A 68 10.87 14.74 10.50
C VAL A 68 11.68 13.59 9.88
N LEU A 69 11.79 12.47 10.57
CA LEU A 69 12.53 11.29 10.11
C LEU A 69 11.81 10.58 8.96
N PHE A 70 10.51 10.38 9.13
CA PHE A 70 9.62 9.86 8.13
C PHE A 70 8.83 11.03 7.56
N SER A 71 9.29 11.59 6.43
CA SER A 71 8.46 12.52 5.65
C SER A 71 7.05 11.91 5.56
N LYS A 72 5.99 12.70 5.78
CA LYS A 72 4.55 12.34 5.73
C LYS A 72 4.07 11.58 4.47
N ASN A 73 4.99 11.15 3.60
CA ASN A 73 4.80 10.37 2.39
C ASN A 73 4.63 8.86 2.65
N MET A 74 4.65 8.40 3.91
CA MET A 74 4.21 7.04 4.23
C MET A 74 2.68 7.02 4.15
N PHE A 75 2.16 6.70 2.97
CA PHE A 75 0.73 6.56 2.69
C PHE A 75 0.04 5.76 3.81
N THR A 76 -0.79 6.43 4.61
CA THR A 76 -1.58 5.75 5.65
C THR A 76 -2.69 4.89 5.03
N HIS A 77 -3.05 5.16 3.77
CA HIS A 77 -4.08 4.46 3.03
C HIS A 77 -3.61 4.23 1.58
N PHE A 78 -3.67 2.98 1.13
CA PHE A 78 -3.44 2.63 -0.28
C PHE A 78 -4.79 2.57 -0.99
N PRO A 79 -5.01 3.37 -2.05
CA PRO A 79 -6.23 3.26 -2.82
C PRO A 79 -6.33 1.86 -3.43
N ALA A 80 -7.57 1.36 -3.53
CA ALA A 80 -7.81 0.11 -4.23
C ALA A 80 -7.31 0.24 -5.68
N HIS A 81 -6.51 -0.72 -6.11
CA HIS A 81 -6.00 -0.80 -7.48
C HIS A 81 -6.28 -2.19 -8.03
N ALA A 82 -6.41 -2.28 -9.35
CA ALA A 82 -6.66 -3.52 -10.04
C ALA A 82 -6.12 -3.44 -11.47
N ILE A 83 -5.85 -4.60 -12.06
CA ILE A 83 -5.52 -4.73 -13.47
C ILE A 83 -6.74 -5.30 -14.18
N ALA A 84 -7.24 -4.57 -15.17
CA ALA A 84 -8.37 -4.99 -15.98
C ALA A 84 -7.87 -5.53 -17.32
N ASN A 85 -8.34 -6.72 -17.69
CA ASN A 85 -8.20 -7.24 -19.05
C ASN A 85 -9.48 -6.88 -19.82
N ALA A 86 -9.32 -6.27 -21.00
CA ALA A 86 -10.42 -5.82 -21.84
C ALA A 86 -10.13 -6.13 -23.30
N ILE A 87 -11.19 -6.46 -24.05
CA ILE A 87 -11.15 -6.69 -25.49
C ILE A 87 -11.95 -5.58 -26.14
N SER A 88 -11.37 -4.91 -27.14
CA SER A 88 -12.07 -3.87 -27.88
C SER A 88 -13.09 -4.47 -28.84
N PHE A 89 -14.26 -3.83 -28.98
CA PHE A 89 -15.22 -4.21 -30.03
C PHE A 89 -14.67 -3.86 -31.43
N ARG A 90 -14.05 -2.69 -31.57
CA ARG A 90 -13.35 -2.27 -32.80
C ARG A 90 -11.97 -2.93 -32.89
N PRO A 91 -11.35 -3.05 -34.08
CA PRO A 91 -10.00 -3.62 -34.22
C PRO A 91 -8.99 -2.98 -33.24
N ARG A 92 -9.11 -1.67 -33.05
CA ARG A 92 -8.30 -0.87 -32.13
C ARG A 92 -9.17 0.22 -31.48
N SER A 93 -8.99 0.43 -30.18
CA SER A 93 -9.61 1.53 -29.42
C SER A 93 -8.61 2.11 -28.42
N SER A 94 -8.79 3.36 -28.02
CA SER A 94 -8.00 4.00 -26.96
C SER A 94 -8.87 4.31 -25.77
N ILE A 95 -8.35 4.02 -24.58
CA ILE A 95 -8.95 4.37 -23.29
C ILE A 95 -7.99 5.31 -22.58
N ASN A 96 -8.52 6.34 -21.93
CA ASN A 96 -7.75 7.32 -21.17
C ASN A 96 -8.30 7.47 -19.74
N GLU A 97 -7.68 8.36 -18.97
CA GLU A 97 -8.02 8.69 -17.58
C GLU A 97 -9.41 9.31 -17.38
N PHE A 98 -10.13 9.69 -18.44
CA PHE A 98 -11.51 10.18 -18.33
C PHE A 98 -12.54 9.05 -18.30
N TYR A 99 -12.13 7.81 -18.59
CA TYR A 99 -13.00 6.65 -18.48
C TYR A 99 -13.15 6.19 -17.04
N ARG A 100 -14.37 5.77 -16.69
CA ARG A 100 -14.71 5.24 -15.36
C ARG A 100 -15.18 3.81 -15.49
N PHE A 101 -14.54 2.93 -14.75
CA PHE A 101 -14.93 1.55 -14.56
C PHE A 101 -15.51 1.39 -13.16
N TYR A 102 -16.38 0.39 -12.97
CA TYR A 102 -16.85 0.06 -11.64
C TYR A 102 -16.90 -1.44 -11.42
N PHE A 103 -16.62 -1.83 -10.19
CA PHE A 103 -16.82 -3.17 -9.69
C PHE A 103 -17.91 -3.13 -8.61
N THR A 104 -18.97 -3.91 -8.80
CA THR A 104 -20.04 -4.02 -7.83
C THR A 104 -19.71 -5.09 -6.80
N LYS A 105 -19.58 -4.69 -5.54
CA LYS A 105 -19.36 -5.58 -4.40
C LYS A 105 -20.63 -5.67 -3.55
N ASN A 106 -21.07 -6.89 -3.28
CA ASN A 106 -22.09 -7.16 -2.27
C ASN A 106 -21.42 -7.10 -0.89
N ILE A 107 -21.92 -6.24 0.00
CA ILE A 107 -21.45 -6.11 1.38
C ILE A 107 -22.59 -6.56 2.28
N VAL A 108 -22.37 -7.64 3.02
CA VAL A 108 -23.30 -8.07 4.06
C VAL A 108 -23.09 -7.17 5.27
N LYS A 109 -24.13 -6.44 5.67
CA LYS A 109 -24.14 -5.72 6.94
C LYS A 109 -24.94 -6.53 7.95
N ASP A 110 -24.30 -6.85 9.07
CA ASP A 110 -24.99 -7.43 10.22
C ASP A 110 -25.45 -6.29 11.13
N GLU A 111 -26.67 -5.79 10.91
CA GLU A 111 -27.28 -4.72 11.71
C GLU A 111 -28.31 -5.27 12.72
N GLY A 112 -28.10 -6.50 13.23
CA GLY A 112 -28.87 -7.05 14.35
C GLY A 112 -30.38 -7.26 14.12
N ARG A 113 -30.90 -6.99 12.92
CA ARG A 113 -32.32 -7.16 12.51
C ARG A 113 -32.49 -8.02 11.25
N GLY A 114 -31.46 -8.78 10.87
CA GLY A 114 -31.41 -9.65 9.70
C GLY A 114 -30.29 -9.26 8.72
N GLU A 115 -29.79 -10.24 7.97
CA GLU A 115 -28.74 -10.01 6.96
C GLU A 115 -29.27 -9.16 5.82
N GLN A 116 -28.83 -7.89 5.74
CA GLN A 116 -29.08 -7.05 4.57
C GLN A 116 -27.81 -6.99 3.72
N THR A 117 -27.94 -7.40 2.47
CA THR A 117 -26.86 -7.30 1.48
C THR A 117 -26.98 -5.98 0.74
N GLU A 118 -26.03 -5.06 0.98
CA GLU A 118 -25.93 -3.79 0.27
C GLU A 118 -25.02 -3.95 -0.96
N ARG A 119 -25.47 -3.48 -2.13
CA ARG A 119 -24.66 -3.41 -3.35
C ARG A 119 -23.92 -2.09 -3.41
N LYS A 120 -22.59 -2.14 -3.29
CA LYS A 120 -21.73 -0.95 -3.40
C LYS A 120 -20.89 -1.00 -4.67
N ASN A 121 -20.88 0.10 -5.42
CA ASN A 121 -20.01 0.27 -6.59
C ASN A 121 -18.68 0.89 -6.16
N ILE A 122 -17.59 0.21 -6.47
CA ILE A 122 -16.21 0.70 -6.32
C ILE A 122 -15.74 1.18 -7.69
N TRP A 123 -15.38 2.45 -7.79
CA TRP A 123 -15.01 3.07 -9.05
C TRP A 123 -13.49 3.04 -9.25
N PHE A 124 -13.08 2.79 -10.49
CA PHE A 124 -11.68 2.78 -10.91
C PHE A 124 -11.52 3.62 -12.17
N THR A 125 -10.35 4.23 -12.29
CA THR A 125 -9.94 5.01 -13.45
C THR A 125 -8.62 4.45 -13.96
N PRO A 126 -8.39 4.37 -15.28
CA PRO A 126 -7.10 4.00 -15.83
C PRO A 126 -6.00 4.95 -15.33
N THR A 127 -4.80 4.42 -15.14
CA THR A 127 -3.63 5.21 -14.72
C THR A 127 -3.03 6.06 -15.84
N GLY A 128 -3.59 5.99 -17.05
CA GLY A 128 -3.12 6.72 -18.21
C GLY A 128 -3.86 6.33 -19.48
N THR A 129 -3.25 6.60 -20.62
CA THR A 129 -3.81 6.26 -21.93
C THR A 129 -3.29 4.92 -22.43
N PHE A 130 -4.20 4.00 -22.73
CA PHE A 130 -3.91 2.65 -23.20
C PHE A 130 -4.60 2.37 -24.53
N THR A 131 -3.92 1.63 -25.40
CA THR A 131 -4.52 1.09 -26.63
C THR A 131 -5.02 -0.33 -26.36
N ILE A 132 -6.28 -0.60 -26.68
CA ILE A 132 -6.91 -1.90 -26.54
C ILE A 132 -7.22 -2.45 -27.93
N PHE A 133 -6.84 -3.70 -28.16
CA PHE A 133 -7.04 -4.38 -29.43
C PHE A 133 -8.21 -5.37 -29.32
N ASN A 134 -8.86 -5.63 -30.45
CA ASN A 134 -9.74 -6.79 -30.56
C ASN A 134 -8.86 -8.03 -30.79
N GLY A 135 -8.54 -8.72 -29.70
CA GLY A 135 -7.79 -9.94 -29.74
C GLY A 135 -7.59 -10.54 -28.37
N GLU A 136 -7.04 -11.74 -28.36
CA GLU A 136 -6.81 -12.52 -27.15
C GLU A 136 -5.56 -13.38 -27.28
N MET A 137 -4.94 -13.65 -26.14
CA MET A 137 -3.84 -14.60 -26.06
C MET A 137 -4.41 -16.01 -26.12
N LYS A 138 -4.00 -16.79 -27.13
CA LYS A 138 -4.48 -18.16 -27.35
C LYS A 138 -3.48 -19.23 -27.01
N TYR A 139 -2.20 -18.98 -27.29
CA TYR A 139 -1.18 -19.99 -27.12
C TYR A 139 0.02 -19.43 -26.36
N LEU A 140 0.66 -20.30 -25.60
CA LEU A 140 1.90 -20.02 -24.89
C LEU A 140 2.80 -21.25 -25.04
N LEU A 141 3.97 -21.07 -25.63
CA LEU A 141 4.98 -22.11 -25.72
C LEU A 141 6.17 -21.72 -24.84
N PHE A 142 6.51 -22.62 -23.92
CA PHE A 142 7.64 -22.45 -23.02
C PHE A 142 8.34 -23.79 -22.80
N GLY A 143 9.67 -23.83 -22.97
CA GLY A 143 10.39 -25.09 -22.96
C GLY A 143 9.82 -26.06 -24.00
N LYS A 144 9.40 -27.23 -23.54
CA LYS A 144 8.79 -28.27 -24.38
C LYS A 144 7.27 -28.19 -24.47
N ASP A 145 6.60 -27.46 -23.57
CA ASP A 145 5.16 -27.52 -23.43
C ASP A 145 4.48 -26.40 -24.22
N LEU A 146 3.51 -26.78 -25.05
CA LEU A 146 2.58 -25.87 -25.69
C LEU A 146 1.29 -25.85 -24.87
N TYR A 147 0.92 -24.65 -24.44
CA TYR A 147 -0.27 -24.41 -23.66
C TYR A 147 -1.29 -23.65 -24.49
N GLU A 148 -2.55 -24.08 -24.43
CA GLU A 148 -3.69 -23.30 -24.86
C GLU A 148 -4.25 -22.50 -23.68
N ILE A 149 -4.57 -21.24 -23.93
CA ILE A 149 -5.12 -20.31 -22.95
C ILE A 149 -6.60 -20.09 -23.27
N ASN A 150 -7.46 -20.52 -22.36
CA ASN A 150 -8.90 -20.34 -22.42
C ASN A 150 -9.37 -19.53 -21.20
N GLY A 151 -9.39 -18.21 -21.38
CA GLY A 151 -9.71 -17.28 -20.30
C GLY A 151 -8.67 -17.31 -19.18
N ARG A 152 -9.03 -17.90 -18.03
CA ARG A 152 -8.16 -18.05 -16.86
C ARG A 152 -7.48 -19.42 -16.78
N PHE A 153 -7.87 -20.35 -17.63
CA PHE A 153 -7.35 -21.71 -17.64
C PHE A 153 -6.24 -21.85 -18.68
N LYS A 154 -5.29 -22.73 -18.37
CA LYS A 154 -4.10 -23.00 -19.18
C LYS A 154 -3.92 -24.51 -19.23
N ASP A 155 -4.16 -25.09 -20.40
CA ASP A 155 -4.11 -26.54 -20.61
C ASP A 155 -2.94 -26.89 -21.52
N VAL A 156 -2.22 -27.98 -21.21
CA VAL A 156 -1.16 -28.49 -22.09
C VAL A 156 -1.83 -29.24 -23.24
N ILE A 157 -1.62 -28.76 -24.46
CA ILE A 157 -2.21 -29.38 -25.66
C ILE A 157 -1.19 -30.15 -26.48
N ALA A 158 0.10 -29.84 -26.32
CA ALA A 158 1.18 -30.58 -26.96
C ALA A 158 2.47 -30.46 -26.16
N VAL A 159 3.34 -31.46 -26.32
CA VAL A 159 4.68 -31.48 -25.75
C VAL A 159 5.65 -31.82 -26.87
N LYS A 160 6.66 -30.98 -27.10
CA LYS A 160 7.75 -31.26 -28.04
C LYS A 160 8.50 -32.52 -27.58
N SER A 161 8.78 -33.41 -28.53
CA SER A 161 9.54 -34.64 -28.30
C SER A 161 11.01 -34.41 -28.01
N SER A 162 11.59 -33.32 -28.53
CA SER A 162 12.98 -32.92 -28.32
C SER A 162 13.08 -31.59 -27.57
N PHE A 163 14.07 -31.51 -26.68
CA PHE A 163 14.43 -30.28 -25.98
C PHE A 163 15.47 -29.53 -26.80
N GLU A 164 15.14 -28.34 -27.29
CA GLU A 164 16.09 -27.45 -27.94
C GLU A 164 16.93 -26.72 -26.88
N GLU A 165 18.25 -26.62 -27.09
CA GLU A 165 19.12 -25.79 -26.25
C GLU A 165 18.63 -24.33 -26.27
N GLY A 166 18.51 -23.72 -25.08
CA GLY A 166 17.96 -22.36 -24.93
C GLY A 166 16.42 -22.29 -24.94
N SER A 167 15.70 -23.41 -25.02
CA SER A 167 14.22 -23.38 -24.99
C SER A 167 13.64 -22.88 -23.66
N LEU A 168 14.40 -22.89 -22.57
CA LEU A 168 14.01 -22.36 -21.26
C LEU A 168 14.18 -20.83 -21.15
N SER A 169 14.99 -20.22 -22.02
CA SER A 169 15.17 -18.77 -22.10
C SER A 169 14.34 -18.14 -23.23
N LYS A 170 13.45 -18.93 -23.86
CA LYS A 170 12.59 -18.50 -24.96
C LYS A 170 11.12 -18.66 -24.56
N LEU A 171 10.39 -17.55 -24.65
CA LEU A 171 8.95 -17.51 -24.47
C LEU A 171 8.30 -17.16 -25.80
N VAL A 172 7.36 -17.96 -26.28
CA VAL A 172 6.60 -17.66 -27.49
C VAL A 172 5.13 -17.51 -27.14
N LEU A 173 4.55 -16.38 -27.54
CA LEU A 173 3.16 -16.03 -27.29
C LEU A 173 2.41 -16.06 -28.61
N GLY A 174 1.33 -16.84 -28.67
CA GLY A 174 0.39 -16.86 -29.78
C GLY A 174 -0.79 -15.96 -29.45
N VAL A 175 -0.87 -14.82 -30.14
CA VAL A 175 -1.97 -13.87 -29.98
C VAL A 175 -2.86 -13.95 -31.22
N ARG A 176 -4.17 -14.10 -30.99
CA ARG A 176 -5.18 -14.05 -32.04
C ARG A 176 -5.76 -12.64 -32.06
N LEU A 177 -5.64 -11.97 -33.20
CA LEU A 177 -6.11 -10.60 -33.39
C LEU A 177 -7.19 -10.56 -34.47
N HIS A 178 -8.04 -9.54 -34.43
CA HIS A 178 -8.99 -9.26 -35.49
C HIS A 178 -8.23 -9.00 -36.82
N PRO A 179 -8.69 -9.52 -37.98
CA PRO A 179 -7.96 -9.42 -39.26
C PRO A 179 -7.67 -7.99 -39.73
N LEU A 180 -8.46 -7.03 -39.27
CA LEU A 180 -8.30 -5.61 -39.57
C LEU A 180 -7.29 -4.88 -38.66
N VAL A 181 -6.59 -5.59 -37.77
CA VAL A 181 -5.49 -5.03 -36.99
C VAL A 181 -4.23 -5.05 -37.84
N ASP A 182 -3.83 -3.88 -38.33
CA ASP A 182 -2.68 -3.64 -39.19
C ASP A 182 -1.42 -3.22 -38.40
N MET A 183 -1.60 -2.58 -37.25
CA MET A 183 -0.52 -2.04 -36.42
C MET A 183 -0.68 -2.47 -34.95
N LEU A 184 0.42 -2.92 -34.32
CA LEU A 184 0.46 -3.37 -32.93
C LEU A 184 1.09 -2.37 -31.95
N ASP A 185 1.29 -1.13 -32.40
CA ASP A 185 1.84 -0.07 -31.57
C ASP A 185 0.94 0.20 -30.36
N GLY A 186 1.52 0.06 -29.16
CA GLY A 186 0.80 0.18 -27.90
C GLY A 186 0.24 -1.14 -27.35
N LEU A 187 0.51 -2.28 -27.99
CA LEU A 187 0.20 -3.59 -27.43
C LEU A 187 0.94 -3.77 -26.10
N SER A 188 0.17 -3.94 -25.03
CA SER A 188 0.69 -4.14 -23.68
C SER A 188 0.39 -5.55 -23.22
N ILE A 189 1.38 -6.21 -22.62
CA ILE A 189 1.27 -7.57 -22.08
C ILE A 189 1.62 -7.51 -20.60
N TYR A 190 0.76 -8.08 -19.77
CA TYR A 190 0.97 -8.19 -18.33
C TYR A 190 1.22 -9.65 -17.95
N PHE A 191 2.28 -9.89 -17.17
CA PHE A 191 2.60 -11.20 -16.62
C PHE A 191 2.23 -11.20 -15.13
N SER A 192 1.45 -12.20 -14.72
CA SER A 192 1.05 -12.40 -13.33
C SER A 192 1.51 -13.78 -12.87
N PHE A 193 2.17 -13.81 -11.73
CA PHE A 193 2.65 -15.03 -11.11
C PHE A 193 1.85 -15.30 -9.83
N LYS A 194 1.57 -16.58 -9.56
CA LYS A 194 0.99 -16.98 -8.28
C LYS A 194 2.03 -17.03 -7.15
N ASN A 195 3.31 -17.11 -7.50
CA ASN A 195 4.42 -17.22 -6.55
C ASN A 195 5.30 -15.97 -6.63
N ILE A 196 5.14 -15.10 -5.64
CA ILE A 196 5.68 -13.73 -5.60
C ILE A 196 7.21 -13.71 -5.59
N SER A 197 7.87 -14.75 -5.08
CA SER A 197 9.33 -14.78 -4.89
C SER A 197 10.15 -14.83 -6.19
N ALA A 198 9.52 -15.11 -7.33
CA ALA A 198 10.19 -15.23 -8.63
C ALA A 198 9.98 -14.01 -9.54
N ASP A 199 9.18 -13.03 -9.10
CA ASP A 199 8.69 -11.93 -9.94
C ASP A 199 9.84 -11.01 -10.36
N ASP A 200 10.68 -10.58 -9.41
CA ASP A 200 11.74 -9.59 -9.67
C ASP A 200 12.76 -10.10 -10.70
N ARG A 201 13.24 -11.34 -10.53
CA ARG A 201 14.22 -11.94 -11.47
C ARG A 201 13.64 -12.10 -12.88
N PHE A 202 12.35 -12.38 -12.97
CA PHE A 202 11.67 -12.49 -14.26
C PHE A 202 11.54 -11.13 -14.94
N PHE A 203 11.15 -10.09 -14.21
CA PHE A 203 11.04 -8.74 -14.76
C PHE A 203 12.42 -8.17 -15.16
N ASP A 204 13.47 -8.42 -14.38
CA ASP A 204 14.86 -8.09 -14.73
C ASP A 204 15.29 -8.80 -16.04
N ALA A 205 14.93 -10.07 -16.19
CA ALA A 205 15.21 -10.83 -17.41
C ALA A 205 14.43 -10.30 -18.62
N ILE A 206 13.18 -9.86 -18.43
CA ILE A 206 12.36 -9.25 -19.49
C ILE A 206 12.97 -7.94 -20.00
N GLN A 207 13.56 -7.12 -19.11
CA GLN A 207 14.17 -5.84 -19.52
C GLN A 207 15.32 -6.05 -20.52
N SER A 208 16.06 -7.14 -20.40
CA SER A 208 17.15 -7.50 -21.33
C SER A 208 16.72 -8.41 -22.48
N ALA A 209 15.43 -8.76 -22.56
CA ALA A 209 14.93 -9.70 -23.55
C ALA A 209 14.88 -9.12 -24.98
N LYS A 210 15.13 -9.99 -25.96
CA LYS A 210 15.03 -9.64 -27.39
C LYS A 210 13.64 -9.96 -27.91
N TRP A 211 12.84 -8.93 -28.10
CA TRP A 211 11.46 -9.06 -28.59
C TRP A 211 11.41 -9.17 -30.12
N LYS A 212 10.60 -10.12 -30.60
CA LYS A 212 10.32 -10.32 -32.02
C LYS A 212 8.85 -10.61 -32.24
N ILE A 213 8.28 -10.04 -33.30
CA ILE A 213 6.94 -10.37 -33.81
C ILE A 213 7.12 -10.98 -35.19
N ASN A 214 6.63 -12.19 -35.42
CA ASN A 214 6.76 -12.91 -36.69
C ASN A 214 8.19 -12.90 -37.28
N GLY A 215 9.20 -12.99 -36.41
CA GLY A 215 10.62 -12.96 -36.78
C GLY A 215 11.25 -11.57 -36.93
N GLN A 216 10.44 -10.50 -37.03
CA GLN A 216 10.92 -9.13 -37.09
C GLN A 216 11.22 -8.60 -35.69
N LYS A 217 12.35 -7.91 -35.51
CA LYS A 217 12.70 -7.29 -34.22
C LYS A 217 11.79 -6.10 -33.96
N VAL A 218 11.34 -5.98 -32.71
CA VAL A 218 10.49 -4.87 -32.26
C VAL A 218 11.10 -4.19 -31.05
N SER A 219 10.88 -2.88 -30.90
CA SER A 219 11.22 -2.16 -29.69
C SER A 219 10.16 -2.41 -28.62
N PHE A 220 10.55 -3.00 -27.51
CA PHE A 220 9.70 -3.09 -26.32
C PHE A 220 10.04 -1.95 -25.37
N ARG A 221 9.01 -1.34 -24.78
CA ARG A 221 9.16 -0.34 -23.72
C ARG A 221 8.48 -0.87 -22.47
N GLU A 222 9.11 -0.66 -21.33
CA GLU A 222 8.50 -1.00 -20.04
C GLU A 222 7.33 -0.04 -19.77
N ALA A 223 6.10 -0.56 -19.87
CA ALA A 223 4.90 0.26 -19.85
C ALA A 223 4.58 0.86 -18.46
N PHE A 224 5.08 0.28 -17.37
CA PHE A 224 4.72 0.71 -16.01
C PHE A 224 5.70 1.73 -15.39
N LEU A 225 6.93 1.89 -15.89
CA LEU A 225 7.88 2.86 -15.33
C LEU A 225 7.52 4.31 -15.64
N SER A 226 6.82 4.59 -16.75
CA SER A 226 6.27 5.93 -17.02
C SER A 226 5.19 6.31 -15.99
N SER A 227 4.51 5.31 -15.42
CA SER A 227 3.51 5.52 -14.38
C SER A 227 4.10 5.79 -13.00
N LYS A 228 5.35 5.43 -12.70
CA LYS A 228 5.95 5.79 -11.40
C LYS A 228 6.18 7.30 -11.33
N GLN A 229 6.71 7.88 -12.41
CA GLN A 229 6.83 9.34 -12.57
C GLN A 229 5.47 10.03 -12.69
N GLN A 230 4.48 9.45 -13.39
CA GLN A 230 3.12 10.01 -13.45
C GLN A 230 2.34 9.84 -12.15
N PHE A 231 2.53 8.76 -11.40
CA PHE A 231 1.93 8.53 -10.09
C PHE A 231 2.54 9.46 -9.06
N GLU A 232 3.87 9.61 -9.03
CA GLU A 232 4.55 10.63 -8.22
C GLU A 232 4.07 12.05 -8.58
N LYS A 233 3.85 12.33 -9.87
CA LYS A 233 3.31 13.62 -10.34
C LYS A 233 1.83 13.83 -9.98
N LEU A 234 0.98 12.82 -10.11
CA LEU A 234 -0.44 12.85 -9.70
C LEU A 234 -0.60 12.94 -8.18
N VAL A 235 0.30 12.31 -7.42
CA VAL A 235 0.40 12.45 -5.97
C VAL A 235 0.81 13.89 -5.62
N HIS A 236 1.77 14.49 -6.33
CA HIS A 236 2.11 15.91 -6.14
C HIS A 236 0.99 16.88 -6.55
N GLU A 237 0.27 16.62 -7.64
CA GLU A 237 -0.83 17.48 -8.12
C GLU A 237 -2.11 17.34 -7.28
N SER A 238 -2.38 16.17 -6.69
CA SER A 238 -3.46 16.03 -5.71
C SER A 238 -3.13 16.73 -4.39
N GLN A 239 -1.84 16.80 -4.01
CA GLN A 239 -1.40 17.52 -2.81
C GLN A 239 -1.58 19.04 -2.89
N SER A 240 -1.46 19.66 -4.09
CA SER A 240 -1.71 21.10 -4.25
C SER A 240 -3.19 21.46 -4.19
N LEU A 241 -4.09 20.55 -4.53
CA LEU A 241 -5.53 20.76 -4.45
C LEU A 241 -6.07 20.70 -3.01
N PHE A 242 -5.34 20.08 -2.07
CA PHE A 242 -5.71 19.99 -0.65
C PHE A 242 -4.91 20.93 0.26
N SER A 243 -3.99 21.74 -0.28
CA SER A 243 -3.23 22.75 0.48
C SER A 243 -3.85 24.16 0.46
N ASP A 244 -4.84 24.39 -0.42
CA ASP A 244 -5.52 25.69 -0.59
C ASP A 244 -6.90 25.77 0.11
N THR A 245 -7.17 24.86 1.07
CA THR A 245 -8.32 24.94 2.01
C THR A 245 -7.85 24.83 3.45
#